data_AF-A0AAW2KBL5-F1
#
_entry.id   AF-A0AAW2KBL5-F1
#
_cell.length_a   1.000
_cell.length_b   1.000
_cell.length_c   1.000
_cell.angle_alpha   90.00
_cell.angle_beta   90.00
_cell.angle_gamma   90.00
#
_symmetry.space_group_name_H-M   'P 1'
#
loop_
_entity.id
_entity.type
_entity.pdbx_description
1 polymer ?
#
loop_
_entity_poly.entity_id
_entity_poly.type
_entity_poly.pdbx_seq_one_letter_code
_entity_poly.pdbx_strand_id
1 'polypeptide(L)'
;MQRIWVESTQSNGPSIERKPKRATVKQKKRIFGNERSRAIKEEVEKLLKINYIRPVQYPEWLANVVLVPKANGKWRMCVDFTDLNKACPKDSYPLPRIDALIDSTSGCELMSFPGRISRI
;
A
#
# COMPACT_ATOMS: atom_id res chain seq x y z
N MET A 1 -1.41 -3.18 -26.15
CA MET A 1 -1.60 -4.10 -25.00
C MET A 1 -0.88 -3.52 -23.78
N GLN A 2 -1.58 -2.89 -22.84
CA GLN A 2 -0.95 -2.34 -21.63
C GLN A 2 -1.02 -3.38 -20.48
N ARG A 3 0.08 -4.10 -20.31
CA ARG A 3 0.38 -4.95 -19.13
C ARG A 3 1.15 -4.05 -18.17
N ILE A 4 0.48 -3.52 -17.16
CA ILE A 4 1.11 -2.62 -16.19
C ILE A 4 1.21 -3.40 -14.89
N TRP A 5 2.46 -3.61 -14.48
CA TRP A 5 2.88 -4.27 -13.26
C TRP A 5 3.37 -3.20 -12.30
N VAL A 6 3.06 -3.34 -11.01
CA VAL A 6 3.47 -2.39 -9.97
C VAL A 6 4.40 -3.14 -9.02
N GLU A 7 5.71 -2.98 -9.21
CA GLU A 7 6.64 -3.04 -8.08
C GLU A 7 6.89 -1.62 -7.61
N SER A 8 6.54 -1.36 -6.35
CA SER A 8 6.89 -0.14 -5.63
C SER A 8 8.41 -0.05 -5.48
N THR A 9 9.01 1.02 -5.97
CA THR A 9 10.45 1.33 -5.88
C THR A 9 10.87 1.83 -4.49
N GLN A 10 10.53 1.11 -3.42
CA GLN A 10 11.28 1.26 -2.17
C GLN A 10 12.39 0.22 -2.13
N SER A 11 13.48 0.48 -2.86
CA SER A 11 14.72 -0.32 -2.79
C SER A 11 15.52 -0.12 -1.49
N ASN A 12 14.95 0.53 -0.47
CA ASN A 12 15.52 0.67 0.87
C ASN A 12 14.49 0.32 1.98
N GLY A 13 13.44 -0.43 1.66
CA GLY A 13 12.51 -0.98 2.65
C GLY A 13 12.93 -2.39 3.10
N PRO A 14 12.54 -2.84 4.30
CA PRO A 14 12.79 -4.22 4.73
C PRO A 14 12.21 -5.18 3.68
N SER A 15 13.04 -6.14 3.25
CA SER A 15 12.60 -7.18 2.31
C SER A 15 11.43 -7.93 2.94
N ILE A 16 10.31 -8.06 2.20
CA ILE A 16 9.13 -8.74 2.70
C ILE A 16 9.47 -10.23 2.88
N GLU A 17 9.73 -10.64 4.11
CA GLU A 17 10.06 -12.02 4.45
C GLU A 17 8.81 -12.90 4.24
N ARG A 18 8.85 -13.77 3.23
CA ARG A 18 7.71 -14.63 2.88
C ARG A 18 7.76 -15.91 3.69
N LYS A 19 6.59 -16.43 4.07
CA LYS A 19 6.52 -17.80 4.63
C LYS A 19 6.90 -18.81 3.53
N PRO A 20 7.86 -19.72 3.76
CA PRO A 20 8.41 -20.61 2.72
C PRO A 20 7.41 -21.62 2.14
N LYS A 21 6.22 -21.79 2.76
CA LYS A 21 5.23 -22.82 2.40
C LYS A 21 4.08 -22.36 1.50
N ARG A 22 3.96 -21.06 1.15
CA ARG A 22 2.78 -20.56 0.43
C ARG A 22 3.10 -20.21 -1.02
N ALA A 23 2.43 -20.90 -1.95
CA ALA A 23 2.58 -20.68 -3.39
C ALA A 23 2.12 -19.29 -3.82
N THR A 24 2.74 -18.79 -4.89
CA THR A 24 2.50 -17.46 -5.43
C THR A 24 1.19 -17.38 -6.20
N VAL A 25 0.35 -16.41 -5.86
CA VAL A 25 -0.95 -16.22 -6.51
C VAL A 25 -0.82 -15.23 -7.66
N LYS A 26 -1.24 -15.67 -8.85
CA LYS A 26 -1.41 -14.82 -10.03
C LYS A 26 -2.89 -14.59 -10.27
N GLN A 27 -3.42 -13.46 -9.81
CA GLN A 27 -4.83 -13.15 -9.98
C GLN A 27 -5.17 -12.84 -11.45
N LYS A 28 -6.33 -13.31 -11.94
CA LYS A 28 -6.82 -12.96 -13.27
C LYS A 28 -7.15 -11.47 -13.34
N LYS A 29 -6.67 -10.81 -14.40
CA LYS A 29 -6.94 -9.39 -14.66
C LYS A 29 -8.45 -9.13 -14.75
N ARG A 30 -8.93 -8.14 -13.99
CA ARG A 30 -10.31 -7.66 -14.06
C ARG A 30 -10.54 -6.77 -15.29
N ILE A 31 -11.71 -6.89 -15.89
CA ILE A 31 -12.16 -6.03 -16.98
C ILE A 31 -12.90 -4.84 -16.35
N PHE A 32 -12.55 -3.64 -16.77
CA PHE A 32 -13.18 -2.40 -16.33
C PHE A 32 -13.94 -1.77 -17.50
N GLY A 33 -15.05 -1.08 -17.20
CA GLY A 33 -15.72 -0.23 -18.18
C GLY A 33 -14.81 0.92 -18.66
N ASN A 34 -15.22 1.60 -19.74
CA ASN A 34 -14.39 2.60 -20.42
C ASN A 34 -13.99 3.77 -19.51
N GLU A 35 -14.92 4.32 -18.72
CA GLU A 35 -14.66 5.42 -17.78
C GLU A 35 -13.61 5.04 -16.73
N ARG A 36 -13.80 3.88 -16.09
CA ARG A 36 -12.88 3.32 -15.09
C ARG A 36 -11.50 3.04 -15.68
N SER A 37 -11.46 2.50 -16.89
CA SER A 37 -10.20 2.22 -17.60
C SER A 37 -9.41 3.50 -17.91
N ARG A 38 -10.09 4.61 -18.22
CA ARG A 38 -9.45 5.91 -18.43
C ARG A 38 -8.81 6.43 -17.14
N ALA A 39 -9.55 6.40 -16.03
CA ALA A 39 -9.02 6.80 -14.72
C ALA A 39 -7.80 5.97 -14.30
N ILE A 40 -7.81 4.65 -14.55
CA ILE A 40 -6.66 3.78 -14.27
C ILE A 40 -5.44 4.20 -15.10
N LYS A 41 -5.61 4.47 -16.40
CA LYS A 41 -4.50 4.87 -17.27
C LYS A 41 -3.86 6.19 -16.81
N GLU A 42 -4.68 7.18 -16.48
CA GLU A 42 -4.20 8.49 -16.01
C GLU A 42 -3.40 8.37 -14.71
N GLU A 43 -3.90 7.59 -13.74
CA GLU A 43 -3.18 7.39 -12.48
C GLU A 43 -1.89 6.60 -12.68
N VAL A 44 -1.89 5.58 -13.54
CA VAL A 44 -0.69 4.81 -13.86
C VAL A 44 0.37 5.68 -14.54
N GLU A 45 -0.02 6.52 -15.49
CA GLU A 45 0.92 7.43 -16.16
C GLU A 45 1.57 8.41 -15.18
N LYS A 46 0.79 8.96 -14.24
CA LYS A 46 1.32 9.80 -13.16
C LYS A 46 2.32 9.03 -12.29
N LEU A 47 1.99 7.82 -11.89
CA LEU A 47 2.85 7.00 -11.04
C LEU A 47 4.15 6.58 -11.77
N LEU A 48 4.07 6.30 -13.08
CA LEU A 48 5.25 6.05 -13.92
C LEU A 48 6.12 7.31 -14.01
N LYS A 49 5.52 8.49 -14.20
CA LYS A 49 6.24 9.76 -14.28
C LYS A 49 6.98 10.10 -12.99
N ILE A 50 6.42 9.74 -11.83
CA ILE A 50 7.04 9.94 -10.51
C ILE A 50 7.99 8.77 -10.16
N ASN A 51 8.14 7.78 -11.05
CA ASN A 51 8.96 6.57 -10.84
C ASN A 51 8.56 5.74 -9.60
N TYR A 52 7.32 5.87 -9.11
CA TYR A 52 6.80 5.03 -8.02
C TYR A 52 6.57 3.59 -8.44
N ILE A 53 6.30 3.38 -9.73
CA ILE A 53 6.01 2.07 -10.30
C ILE A 53 6.92 1.85 -11.51
N ARG A 54 7.30 0.60 -11.76
CA ARG A 54 8.10 0.20 -12.93
C ARG A 54 7.45 -0.99 -13.65
N PRO A 55 7.56 -1.08 -14.97
CA PRO A 55 7.17 -2.29 -15.69
C PRO A 55 8.10 -3.45 -15.29
N VAL A 56 7.50 -4.57 -14.88
CA VAL A 56 8.21 -5.82 -14.56
C VAL A 56 7.89 -6.86 -15.61
N GLN A 57 8.90 -7.59 -16.08
CA GLN A 57 8.70 -8.71 -16.98
C GLN A 57 8.68 -10.01 -16.15
N TYR A 58 7.59 -10.78 -16.26
CA TYR A 58 7.39 -12.07 -15.58
C TYR A 58 7.38 -12.03 -14.05
N PRO A 59 6.41 -11.36 -13.42
CA PRO A 59 6.33 -11.39 -11.98
C PRO A 59 5.81 -12.74 -11.49
N GLU A 60 6.37 -13.13 -10.36
CA GLU A 60 6.00 -14.32 -9.61
C GLU A 60 4.57 -14.18 -9.03
N TRP A 61 4.16 -12.95 -8.70
CA TRP A 61 2.85 -12.60 -8.15
C TRP A 61 2.10 -11.57 -9.01
N LEU A 62 0.77 -11.70 -9.07
CA LEU A 62 -0.08 -10.68 -9.72
C LEU A 62 -1.24 -10.33 -8.80
N ALA A 63 -1.30 -9.06 -8.38
CA ALA A 63 -2.41 -8.49 -7.63
C ALA A 63 -3.30 -7.63 -8.55
N ASN A 64 -4.60 -7.68 -8.33
CA ASN A 64 -5.56 -6.90 -9.10
C ASN A 64 -5.62 -5.45 -8.62
N VAL A 65 -5.86 -4.55 -9.56
CA VAL A 65 -6.22 -3.16 -9.27
C VAL A 65 -7.71 -3.11 -8.91
N VAL A 66 -8.07 -2.28 -7.92
CA VAL A 66 -9.43 -2.00 -7.48
C VAL A 66 -9.62 -0.49 -7.51
N LEU A 67 -10.75 -0.03 -8.04
CA LEU A 67 -11.11 1.38 -8.01
C LEU A 67 -12.09 1.64 -6.87
N VAL A 68 -11.77 2.65 -6.05
CA VAL A 68 -12.63 3.08 -4.94
C VAL A 68 -13.08 4.52 -5.20
N PRO A 69 -14.38 4.82 -5.16
CA PRO A 69 -14.87 6.19 -5.31
C PRO A 69 -14.50 7.00 -4.06
N LYS A 70 -14.02 8.22 -4.25
CA LYS A 70 -13.80 9.18 -3.17
C LYS A 70 -15.00 10.14 -3.09
N ALA A 71 -15.28 10.67 -1.90
CA ALA A 71 -16.37 11.61 -1.67
C ALA A 71 -16.33 12.88 -2.55
N ASN A 72 -15.16 13.21 -3.10
CA ASN A 72 -14.97 14.33 -4.03
C ASN A 72 -15.25 13.98 -5.50
N GLY A 73 -15.89 12.84 -5.78
CA GLY A 73 -16.22 12.38 -7.13
C GLY A 73 -15.04 11.82 -7.94
N LYS A 74 -13.82 11.79 -7.39
CA LYS A 74 -12.65 11.20 -8.06
C LYS A 74 -12.50 9.71 -7.72
N TRP A 75 -11.93 8.94 -8.64
CA TRP A 75 -11.56 7.55 -8.40
C TRP A 75 -10.17 7.47 -7.76
N ARG A 76 -10.00 6.56 -6.79
CA ARG A 76 -8.69 6.16 -6.25
C ARG A 76 -8.33 4.78 -6.79
N MET A 77 -7.11 4.65 -7.31
CA MET A 77 -6.54 3.38 -7.70
C MET A 77 -5.93 2.69 -6.46
N CYS A 78 -6.47 1.54 -6.09
CA CYS A 78 -5.97 0.67 -5.03
C CYS A 78 -5.47 -0.64 -5.64
N VAL A 79 -4.55 -1.33 -4.97
CA VAL A 79 -4.12 -2.69 -5.35
C VAL A 79 -4.56 -3.65 -4.26
N ASP A 80 -5.18 -4.75 -4.66
CA ASP A 80 -5.68 -5.78 -3.74
C ASP A 80 -4.53 -6.69 -3.29
N PHE A 81 -3.90 -6.33 -2.17
CA PHE A 81 -2.85 -7.11 -1.54
C PHE A 81 -3.36 -8.21 -0.60
N THR A 82 -4.65 -8.57 -0.64
CA THR A 82 -5.22 -9.55 0.31
C THR A 82 -4.49 -10.89 0.28
N ASP A 83 -4.12 -11.39 -0.91
CA ASP A 83 -3.41 -12.65 -1.05
C ASP A 83 -1.95 -12.54 -0.60
N LEU A 84 -1.32 -11.39 -0.82
CA LEU A 84 0.03 -11.10 -0.34
C LEU A 84 0.07 -11.00 1.19
N ASN A 85 -0.89 -10.30 1.80
CA ASN A 85 -1.03 -10.15 3.25
C ASN A 85 -1.25 -11.50 3.94
N LYS A 86 -1.91 -12.45 3.28
CA LYS A 86 -2.06 -13.83 3.78
C LYS A 86 -0.75 -14.63 3.69
N ALA A 87 0.09 -14.34 2.72
CA ALA A 87 1.37 -15.03 2.52
C ALA A 87 2.48 -14.52 3.45
N CYS A 88 2.42 -13.25 3.84
CA CYS A 88 3.37 -12.66 4.77
C CYS A 88 3.04 -13.05 6.22
N PRO A 89 4.04 -13.36 7.06
CA PRO A 89 3.84 -13.36 8.51
C PRO A 89 3.43 -11.95 8.94
N LYS A 90 2.50 -11.85 9.89
CA LYS A 90 2.21 -10.56 10.52
C LYS A 90 3.44 -10.19 11.33
N ASP A 91 4.17 -9.18 10.89
CA ASP A 91 5.20 -8.57 11.71
C ASP A 91 4.51 -7.98 12.95
N SER A 92 4.76 -8.60 14.10
CA SER A 92 4.26 -8.10 15.38
C SER A 92 5.35 -7.23 15.97
N TYR A 93 5.51 -6.04 15.40
CA TYR A 93 6.22 -4.98 16.12
C TYR A 93 5.36 -4.62 17.33
N PRO A 94 5.79 -4.90 18.56
CA PRO A 94 4.97 -4.63 19.73
C PRO A 94 4.79 -3.12 19.82
N LEU A 95 3.55 -2.66 19.61
CA LEU A 95 3.24 -1.27 19.90
C LEU A 95 3.46 -1.06 21.41
N PRO A 96 4.18 0.00 21.81
CA PRO A 96 4.34 0.31 23.22
C PRO A 96 2.96 0.44 23.85
N ARG A 97 2.81 -0.17 25.03
CA ARG A 97 1.56 -0.09 25.79
C ARG A 97 1.24 1.37 26.04
N ILE A 98 -0.05 1.74 25.94
CA ILE A 98 -0.51 3.12 26.10
C ILE A 98 0.00 3.72 27.43
N ASP A 99 0.03 2.93 28.49
CA ASP A 99 0.54 3.36 29.80
C ASP A 99 2.02 3.76 29.75
N ALA A 100 2.87 3.04 29.01
CA ALA A 100 4.28 3.41 28.83
C ALA A 100 4.45 4.70 28.02
N LEU A 101 3.54 4.97 27.07
CA LEU A 101 3.50 6.25 26.34
C LEU A 101 3.04 7.41 27.24
N ILE A 102 2.09 7.16 28.14
CA ILE A 102 1.60 8.16 29.09
C ILE A 102 2.68 8.46 30.14
N ASP A 103 3.31 7.43 30.70
CA ASP A 103 4.37 7.57 31.72
C ASP A 103 5.58 8.31 31.14
N SER A 104 6.00 8.00 29.91
CA SER A 104 7.08 8.72 29.24
C SER A 104 6.75 10.18 28.90
N THR A 105 5.46 10.54 28.88
CA THR A 105 5.03 11.93 28.63
C THR A 105 4.61 12.64 29.94
N SER A 106 4.53 11.93 31.06
CA SER A 106 4.26 12.51 32.36
C SER A 106 5.43 13.41 32.78
N GLY A 107 5.20 14.73 32.75
CA GLY A 107 6.23 15.75 32.98
C GLY A 107 6.58 16.60 31.75
N CYS A 108 6.05 16.28 30.57
CA CYS A 108 6.13 17.14 29.40
C CYS A 108 4.91 18.10 29.36
N GLU A 109 5.14 19.41 29.32
CA GLU A 109 4.06 20.41 29.22
C GLU A 109 3.35 20.39 27.85
N LEU A 110 3.98 19.82 26.83
CA LEU A 110 3.47 19.78 25.47
C LEU A 110 3.63 18.39 24.88
N MET A 111 2.55 17.86 24.31
CA MET A 111 2.57 16.66 23.49
C MET A 111 2.20 17.00 22.05
N SER A 112 3.11 16.75 21.12
CA SER A 112 2.85 16.93 19.69
C SER A 112 2.61 15.58 19.02
N PHE A 113 1.40 15.37 18.51
CA PHE A 113 1.15 14.35 17.51
C PHE A 113 1.33 14.95 16.11
N PRO A 114 1.74 14.17 15.10
CA PRO A 114 1.76 14.64 13.73
C PRO A 114 0.38 15.22 13.33
N GLY A 115 0.32 16.52 13.09
CA GLY A 115 -0.92 17.23 12.75
C GLY A 115 -1.73 17.79 13.93
N ARG A 116 -1.31 17.61 15.18
CA ARG A 116 -1.97 18.22 16.35
C ARG A 116 -1.00 18.44 17.50
N ILE A 117 -0.88 19.68 17.94
CA ILE A 117 -0.18 20.03 19.17
C ILE A 117 -1.22 20.24 20.25
N SER A 118 -1.09 19.51 21.35
CA SER A 118 -1.94 19.66 22.54
C SER A 118 -1.05 19.94 23.74
N ARG A 119 -1.46 20.90 24.57
CA ARG A 119 -0.90 21.05 25.92
C ARG A 119 -1.52 19.96 26.78
N ILE A 120 -0.70 19.25 27.57
CA ILE A 120 -1.19 18.26 28.54
C ILE A 120 -1.82 18.99 29.72
#